data_AF-G1RX00-F1
#
_entry.id   AF-G1RX00-F1
#
_cell.length_a   1.000
_cell.length_b   1.000
_cell.length_c   1.000
_cell.angle_alpha   90.00
_cell.angle_beta   90.00
_cell.angle_gamma   90.00
#
_symmetry.space_group_name_H-M   'P 1'
#
loop_
_entity.id
_entity.type
_entity.pdbx_description
1 polymer ?
#
loop_
_entity_poly.entity_id
_entity_poly.type
_entity_poly.pdbx_seq_one_letter_code
_entity_poly.pdbx_strand_id
1 'polypeptide(L)'
;MSDLGSEELEEEGENDIGEYEGGRNEAGERHGRGRARLPNGDTYEGSYEFGKRHGQGIYKFKNGAQYIGEYVSNKKHGQGTFIYPDGSRYEGEWANDLRHGHGVYYYVNNDTYTGEWFAHQRHGQGTYLYAETGSKYVGTWVNGQQEGAAELIHLNHRYQGKFLNKNPVGPGKYVFDVGCEQHGEYRLTDTERGEEEEDEELVTVVPKWKATKITELALWTPTLPKEPTSTDGPGQETPGAEGAGEPREEVQALLEGFEGEMDMRPGDEDADILREDSQEYDQEQFRYDMDDGNINSEEETRQSDLQD
;
A
#
# COMPACT_ATOMS: atom_id res chain seq x y z
N MET A 1 2.74 -6.16 -14.34
CA MET A 1 3.99 -6.22 -13.55
C MET A 1 4.14 -7.67 -13.18
N SER A 2 4.99 -8.35 -13.93
CA SER A 2 5.24 -9.78 -13.86
C SER A 2 6.06 -10.09 -12.61
N ASP A 3 5.53 -10.97 -11.77
CA ASP A 3 6.06 -11.44 -10.48
C ASP A 3 7.28 -12.37 -10.66
N LEU A 4 8.19 -12.04 -11.58
CA LEU A 4 9.32 -12.90 -11.96
C LEU A 4 10.49 -12.84 -10.96
N GLY A 5 10.24 -12.48 -9.71
CA GLY A 5 11.27 -12.35 -8.68
C GLY A 5 11.12 -13.33 -7.51
N SER A 6 10.06 -14.14 -7.49
CA SER A 6 9.75 -15.06 -6.38
C SER A 6 9.84 -16.54 -6.78
N GLU A 7 10.37 -16.85 -7.97
CA GLU A 7 10.59 -18.23 -8.43
C GLU A 7 11.44 -19.00 -7.40
N GLU A 8 10.78 -20.01 -6.82
CA GLU A 8 11.29 -21.18 -6.10
C GLU A 8 12.56 -20.97 -5.28
N LEU A 9 12.36 -20.72 -3.98
CA LEU A 9 13.32 -21.19 -2.97
C LEU A 9 13.32 -22.72 -3.04
N GLU A 10 14.25 -23.28 -3.80
CA GLU A 10 14.49 -24.73 -3.91
C GLU A 10 14.49 -25.36 -2.51
N GLU A 11 13.66 -26.37 -2.35
CA GLU A 11 13.56 -27.18 -1.15
C GLU A 11 14.96 -27.79 -0.90
N GLU A 12 15.59 -27.38 0.21
CA GLU A 12 16.97 -27.71 0.57
C GLU A 12 17.19 -29.23 0.48
N GLY A 13 17.97 -29.70 -0.50
CA GLY A 13 18.38 -31.09 -0.60
C GLY A 13 19.15 -31.53 0.64
N GLU A 14 18.70 -32.61 1.28
CA GLU A 14 19.01 -33.06 2.65
C GLU A 14 20.51 -33.25 3.03
N ASN A 15 21.49 -33.00 2.16
CA ASN A 15 22.87 -33.45 2.38
C ASN A 15 23.98 -32.39 2.29
N ASP A 16 23.68 -31.13 1.96
CA ASP A 16 24.69 -30.05 2.01
C ASP A 16 24.13 -28.81 2.71
N ILE A 17 24.36 -28.73 4.02
CA ILE A 17 23.89 -27.65 4.88
C ILE A 17 24.77 -26.39 4.83
N GLY A 18 25.83 -26.40 4.00
CA GLY A 18 26.80 -25.32 3.92
C GLY A 18 27.69 -25.17 5.16
N GLU A 19 28.49 -24.10 5.19
CA GLU A 19 29.33 -23.76 6.35
C GLU A 19 28.48 -23.02 7.39
N TYR A 20 28.55 -23.43 8.67
CA TYR A 20 27.81 -22.80 9.76
C TYR A 20 28.71 -22.47 10.96
N GLU A 21 28.65 -21.22 11.39
CA GLU A 21 29.31 -20.70 12.58
C GLU A 21 28.24 -20.24 13.58
N GLY A 22 28.07 -20.96 14.69
CA GLY A 22 27.09 -20.61 15.72
C GLY A 22 26.82 -21.72 16.72
N GLY A 23 25.87 -21.46 17.62
CA GLY A 23 25.42 -22.43 18.62
C GLY A 23 24.74 -23.64 18.01
N ARG A 24 24.80 -24.77 18.70
CA ARG A 24 24.07 -26.00 18.38
C ARG A 24 23.35 -26.53 19.61
N ASN A 25 22.20 -27.17 19.42
CA ASN A 25 21.47 -27.84 20.49
C ASN A 25 22.05 -29.24 20.78
N GLU A 26 21.46 -29.97 21.73
CA GLU A 26 21.90 -31.32 22.13
C GLU A 26 21.82 -32.35 20.99
N ALA A 27 20.91 -32.15 20.03
CA ALA A 27 20.77 -32.97 18.83
C ALA A 27 21.81 -32.63 17.74
N GLY A 28 22.64 -31.60 17.94
CA GLY A 28 23.64 -31.13 16.97
C GLY A 28 23.07 -30.21 15.88
N GLU A 29 21.80 -29.83 15.98
CA GLU A 29 21.13 -28.91 15.05
C GLU A 29 21.52 -27.46 15.33
N ARG A 30 21.42 -26.59 14.31
CA ARG A 30 21.69 -25.15 14.44
C ARG A 30 20.72 -24.53 15.44
N HIS A 31 21.22 -23.75 16.40
CA HIS A 31 20.40 -23.16 17.46
C HIS A 31 21.00 -21.86 18.00
N GLY A 32 20.15 -20.91 18.36
CA GLY A 32 20.56 -19.57 18.81
C GLY A 32 21.02 -18.70 17.65
N ARG A 33 21.91 -17.73 17.90
CA ARG A 33 22.45 -16.88 16.83
C ARG A 33 23.60 -17.57 16.10
N GLY A 34 23.59 -17.46 14.78
CA GLY A 34 24.67 -17.99 13.95
C GLY A 34 24.68 -17.42 12.54
N ARG A 35 25.75 -17.74 11.81
CA ARG A 35 25.97 -17.36 10.43
C ARG A 35 26.15 -18.62 9.60
N ALA A 36 25.42 -18.72 8.49
CA ALA A 36 25.57 -19.79 7.51
C ALA A 36 25.96 -19.23 6.15
N ARG A 37 26.85 -19.95 5.45
CA ARG A 37 27.11 -19.81 4.01
C ARG A 37 26.52 -21.04 3.34
N LEU A 38 25.50 -20.85 2.53
CA LEU A 38 24.77 -21.92 1.86
C LEU A 38 25.56 -22.38 0.61
N PRO A 39 25.35 -23.64 0.15
CA PRO A 39 26.04 -24.17 -1.03
C PRO A 39 25.79 -23.37 -2.31
N ASN A 40 24.60 -22.77 -2.43
CA ASN A 40 24.23 -21.90 -3.55
C ASN A 40 24.99 -20.54 -3.56
N GLY A 41 25.74 -20.25 -2.49
CA GLY A 41 26.51 -19.02 -2.31
C GLY A 41 25.78 -17.93 -1.52
N ASP A 42 24.54 -18.16 -1.12
CA ASP A 42 23.78 -17.27 -0.25
C ASP A 42 24.37 -17.26 1.16
N THR A 43 24.05 -16.22 1.92
CA THR A 43 24.44 -16.13 3.33
C THR A 43 23.25 -15.77 4.20
N TYR A 44 23.14 -16.44 5.34
CA TYR A 44 22.19 -16.08 6.38
C TYR A 44 22.92 -15.76 7.67
N GLU A 45 22.54 -14.68 8.33
CA GLU A 45 23.01 -14.31 9.65
C GLU A 45 21.81 -13.97 10.52
N GLY A 46 21.56 -14.75 11.57
CA GLY A 46 20.36 -14.59 12.36
C GLY A 46 20.15 -15.68 13.37
N SER A 47 18.92 -15.74 13.88
CA SER A 47 18.51 -16.71 14.88
C SER A 47 18.05 -18.02 14.22
N TYR A 48 18.34 -19.12 14.90
CA TYR A 48 18.00 -20.49 14.53
C TYR A 48 17.31 -21.20 15.68
N GLU A 49 16.34 -22.04 15.35
CA GLU A 49 15.64 -22.92 16.28
C GLU A 49 15.38 -24.28 15.60
N PHE A 50 15.69 -25.38 16.28
CA PHE A 50 15.60 -26.75 15.75
C PHE A 50 16.14 -26.90 14.31
N GLY A 51 17.32 -26.33 14.04
CA GLY A 51 17.97 -26.39 12.73
C GLY A 51 17.39 -25.45 11.67
N LYS A 52 16.28 -24.77 11.93
CA LYS A 52 15.59 -23.87 11.01
C LYS A 52 15.83 -22.41 11.37
N ARG A 53 15.79 -21.51 10.40
CA ARG A 53 15.78 -20.06 10.63
C ARG A 53 14.52 -19.70 11.40
N HIS A 54 14.69 -19.01 12.52
CA HIS A 54 13.59 -18.62 13.41
C HIS A 54 13.96 -17.34 14.14
N GLY A 55 13.04 -16.38 14.22
CA GLY A 55 13.27 -15.05 14.79
C GLY A 55 13.95 -14.10 13.80
N GLN A 56 14.65 -13.08 14.32
CA GLN A 56 15.27 -12.05 13.49
C GLN A 56 16.50 -12.57 12.73
N GLY A 57 16.60 -12.22 11.45
CA GLY A 57 17.73 -12.59 10.61
C GLY A 57 17.87 -11.75 9.34
N ILE A 58 19.05 -11.84 8.75
CA ILE A 58 19.42 -11.22 7.49
C ILE A 58 19.80 -12.34 6.52
N TYR A 59 19.09 -12.43 5.40
CA TYR A 59 19.42 -13.33 4.30
C TYR A 59 19.89 -12.51 3.11
N LYS A 60 21.11 -12.76 2.65
CA LYS A 60 21.70 -12.13 1.47
C LYS A 60 21.80 -13.17 0.38
N PHE A 61 21.10 -12.90 -0.71
CA PHE A 61 21.10 -13.74 -1.89
C PHE A 61 22.31 -13.42 -2.75
N LYS A 62 22.88 -14.42 -3.40
CA LYS A 62 23.99 -14.27 -4.35
C LYS A 62 23.63 -13.34 -5.52
N ASN A 63 22.35 -13.29 -5.90
CA ASN A 63 21.84 -12.41 -6.95
C ASN A 63 21.78 -10.91 -6.56
N GLY A 64 22.13 -10.56 -5.31
CA GLY A 64 22.12 -9.19 -4.81
C GLY A 64 20.84 -8.81 -4.04
N ALA A 65 19.81 -9.65 -4.04
CA ALA A 65 18.65 -9.46 -3.19
C ALA A 65 19.03 -9.61 -1.71
N GLN A 66 18.26 -8.99 -0.83
CA GLN A 66 18.45 -9.10 0.61
C GLN A 66 17.11 -9.06 1.35
N TYR A 67 16.91 -9.96 2.29
CA TYR A 67 15.82 -9.89 3.26
C TYR A 67 16.37 -9.60 4.66
N ILE A 68 15.70 -8.70 5.38
CA ILE A 68 15.98 -8.35 6.77
C ILE A 68 14.65 -8.43 7.51
N GLY A 69 14.50 -9.35 8.45
CA GLY A 69 13.24 -9.46 9.18
C GLY A 69 13.09 -10.75 9.94
N GLU A 70 11.85 -11.06 10.26
CA GLU A 70 11.49 -12.24 11.04
C GLU A 70 11.37 -13.50 10.17
N TYR A 71 11.75 -14.62 10.76
CA TYR A 71 11.60 -15.95 10.21
C TYR A 71 10.81 -16.83 11.16
N VAL A 72 9.99 -17.72 10.63
CA VAL A 72 9.36 -18.81 11.36
C VAL A 72 9.56 -20.09 10.55
N SER A 73 10.34 -21.03 11.09
CA SER A 73 10.61 -22.32 10.46
C SER A 73 11.06 -22.21 9.00
N ASN A 74 12.15 -21.47 8.75
CA ASN A 74 12.72 -21.15 7.42
C ASN A 74 11.94 -20.18 6.54
N LYS A 75 10.70 -19.81 6.89
CA LYS A 75 9.88 -18.89 6.09
C LYS A 75 9.93 -17.47 6.62
N LYS A 76 9.99 -16.48 5.72
CA LYS A 76 9.80 -15.06 6.07
C LYS A 76 8.42 -14.89 6.70
N HIS A 77 8.37 -14.19 7.83
CA HIS A 77 7.17 -13.98 8.63
C HIS A 77 7.25 -12.61 9.31
N GLY A 78 6.17 -12.16 9.96
CA GLY A 78 6.18 -10.95 10.78
C GLY A 78 6.59 -9.70 10.00
N GLN A 79 7.36 -8.80 10.63
CA GLN A 79 7.85 -7.60 9.96
C GLN A 79 9.15 -7.88 9.22
N GLY A 80 9.28 -7.36 8.00
CA GLY A 80 10.51 -7.49 7.24
C GLY A 80 10.64 -6.56 6.04
N THR A 81 11.89 -6.29 5.70
CA THR A 81 12.30 -5.54 4.52
C THR A 81 12.93 -6.48 3.51
N PHE A 82 12.42 -6.50 2.28
CA PHE A 82 13.05 -7.19 1.15
C PHE A 82 13.54 -6.15 0.13
N ILE A 83 14.83 -6.17 -0.15
CA ILE A 83 15.50 -5.35 -1.16
C ILE A 83 15.73 -6.25 -2.38
N TYR A 84 15.17 -5.87 -3.52
CA TYR A 84 15.30 -6.62 -4.77
C TYR A 84 16.58 -6.22 -5.52
N PRO A 85 17.08 -7.08 -6.43
CA PRO A 85 18.29 -6.78 -7.20
C PRO A 85 18.18 -5.55 -8.10
N ASP A 86 16.95 -5.20 -8.51
CA ASP A 86 16.65 -4.02 -9.33
C ASP A 86 16.65 -2.70 -8.53
N GLY A 87 16.81 -2.77 -7.20
CA GLY A 87 16.79 -1.63 -6.29
C GLY A 87 15.40 -1.28 -5.76
N SER A 88 14.33 -1.93 -6.23
CA SER A 88 13.03 -1.84 -5.58
C SER A 88 13.09 -2.48 -4.19
N ARG A 89 12.18 -2.09 -3.30
CA ARG A 89 12.11 -2.69 -1.97
C ARG A 89 10.69 -2.75 -1.43
N TYR A 90 10.42 -3.76 -0.63
CA TYR A 90 9.20 -3.91 0.16
C TYR A 90 9.54 -3.82 1.64
N GLU A 91 8.74 -3.08 2.39
CA GLU A 91 8.82 -2.95 3.84
C GLU A 91 7.42 -3.22 4.40
N GLY A 92 7.25 -4.26 5.20
CA GLY A 92 5.94 -4.54 5.80
C GLY A 92 5.81 -5.96 6.32
N GLU A 93 4.57 -6.39 6.42
CA GLU A 93 4.20 -7.70 6.95
C GLU A 93 4.46 -8.84 5.94
N TRP A 94 4.83 -10.00 6.48
CA TRP A 94 5.10 -11.25 5.78
C TRP A 94 4.38 -12.41 6.46
N ALA A 95 3.87 -13.34 5.66
CA ALA A 95 3.31 -14.59 6.13
C ALA A 95 3.68 -15.71 5.15
N ASN A 96 4.40 -16.73 5.64
CA ASN A 96 4.78 -17.92 4.89
C ASN A 96 5.51 -17.59 3.57
N ASP A 97 6.55 -16.75 3.65
CA ASP A 97 7.30 -16.22 2.50
C ASP A 97 6.54 -15.25 1.59
N LEU A 98 5.26 -14.99 1.87
CA LEU A 98 4.42 -14.08 1.10
C LEU A 98 4.30 -12.71 1.75
N ARG A 99 4.35 -11.64 0.94
CA ARG A 99 3.91 -10.31 1.39
C ARG A 99 2.44 -10.38 1.79
N HIS A 100 2.12 -9.91 2.98
CA HIS A 100 0.79 -9.99 3.58
C HIS A 100 0.55 -8.76 4.45
N GLY A 101 -0.68 -8.53 4.92
CA GLY A 101 -0.97 -7.48 5.89
C GLY A 101 -0.71 -6.08 5.32
N HIS A 102 -0.15 -5.17 6.11
CA HIS A 102 0.18 -3.82 5.64
C HIS A 102 1.66 -3.71 5.23
N GLY A 103 1.90 -2.97 4.16
CA GLY A 103 3.26 -2.73 3.69
C GLY A 103 3.40 -1.60 2.69
N VAL A 104 4.63 -1.15 2.53
CA VAL A 104 5.08 -0.14 1.59
C VAL A 104 5.99 -0.79 0.55
N TYR A 105 5.68 -0.59 -0.72
CA TYR A 105 6.55 -1.00 -1.84
C TYR A 105 7.06 0.24 -2.55
N TYR A 106 8.38 0.34 -2.66
CA TYR A 106 9.09 1.38 -3.39
C TYR A 106 9.58 0.79 -4.71
N TYR A 107 9.08 1.33 -5.80
CA TYR A 107 9.42 0.90 -7.16
C TYR A 107 10.71 1.58 -7.67
N VAL A 108 11.34 0.98 -8.67
CA VAL A 108 12.57 1.51 -9.30
C VAL A 108 12.32 2.88 -9.96
N ASN A 109 11.11 3.12 -10.46
CA ASN A 109 10.70 4.41 -11.02
C ASN A 109 10.34 5.46 -9.94
N ASN A 110 10.66 5.18 -8.68
CA ASN A 110 10.31 5.97 -7.49
C ASN A 110 8.82 6.01 -7.14
N ASP A 111 7.95 5.33 -7.88
CA ASP A 111 6.56 5.16 -7.45
C ASP A 111 6.53 4.47 -6.08
N THR A 112 5.45 4.70 -5.33
CA THR A 112 5.26 4.04 -4.04
C THR A 112 3.85 3.51 -3.91
N TYR A 113 3.71 2.28 -3.44
CA TYR A 113 2.45 1.76 -2.97
C TYR A 113 2.47 1.60 -1.45
N THR A 114 1.44 2.07 -0.76
CA THR A 114 1.24 1.90 0.68
C THR A 114 -0.17 1.38 0.91
N GLY A 115 -0.32 0.18 1.46
CA GLY A 115 -1.64 -0.41 1.65
C GLY A 115 -1.60 -1.87 2.08
N GLU A 116 -2.74 -2.52 1.91
CA GLU A 116 -2.94 -3.92 2.23
C GLU A 116 -2.37 -4.86 1.16
N TRP A 117 -1.89 -6.01 1.60
CA TRP A 117 -1.28 -7.06 0.79
C TRP A 117 -1.89 -8.39 1.16
N PHE A 118 -2.15 -9.20 0.14
CA PHE A 118 -2.61 -10.58 0.32
C PHE A 118 -1.88 -11.47 -0.69
N ALA A 119 -1.10 -12.41 -0.19
CA ALA A 119 -0.37 -13.40 -0.98
C ALA A 119 0.40 -12.76 -2.16
N HIS A 120 1.37 -11.87 -1.85
CA HIS A 120 2.17 -11.10 -2.82
C HIS A 120 1.44 -10.02 -3.61
N GLN A 121 0.11 -9.97 -3.59
CA GLN A 121 -0.69 -9.03 -4.38
C GLN A 121 -1.16 -7.86 -3.54
N ARG A 122 -1.20 -6.67 -4.15
CA ARG A 122 -1.91 -5.51 -3.57
C ARG A 122 -3.39 -5.87 -3.46
N HIS A 123 -3.95 -5.69 -2.28
CA HIS A 123 -5.33 -6.04 -1.97
C HIS A 123 -5.92 -4.98 -1.05
N GLY A 124 -7.23 -4.98 -0.81
CA GLY A 124 -7.87 -4.10 0.17
C GLY A 124 -7.69 -2.60 -0.15
N GLN A 125 -7.51 -1.77 0.87
CA GLN A 125 -7.26 -0.34 0.73
C GLN A 125 -5.78 -0.04 0.50
N GLY A 126 -5.51 0.87 -0.43
CA GLY A 126 -4.14 1.29 -0.70
C GLY A 126 -4.01 2.61 -1.42
N THR A 127 -2.88 3.25 -1.19
CA THR A 127 -2.42 4.46 -1.85
C THR A 127 -1.32 4.12 -2.85
N TYR A 128 -1.44 4.56 -4.09
CA TYR A 128 -0.35 4.53 -5.08
C TYR A 128 0.05 5.95 -5.46
N LEU A 129 1.32 6.29 -5.25
CA LEU A 129 1.93 7.56 -5.62
C LEU A 129 2.70 7.37 -6.93
N TYR A 130 2.32 8.13 -7.94
CA TYR A 130 3.04 8.25 -9.21
C TYR A 130 4.11 9.34 -9.06
N ALA A 131 5.38 8.95 -8.98
CA ALA A 131 6.46 9.88 -8.68
C ALA A 131 6.67 10.92 -9.79
N GLU A 132 6.52 10.52 -11.05
CA GLU A 132 6.71 11.38 -12.20
C GLU A 132 5.69 12.53 -12.25
N THR A 133 4.41 12.23 -12.01
CA THR A 133 3.33 13.22 -12.12
C THR A 133 2.96 13.86 -10.79
N GLY A 134 3.40 13.29 -9.66
CA GLY A 134 2.90 13.61 -8.33
C GLY A 134 1.44 13.21 -8.09
N SER A 135 0.83 12.46 -9.02
CA SER A 135 -0.55 11.97 -8.85
C SER A 135 -0.61 10.91 -7.76
N LYS A 136 -1.75 10.84 -7.07
CA LYS A 136 -1.99 9.83 -6.04
C LYS A 136 -3.35 9.16 -6.26
N TYR A 137 -3.34 7.85 -6.40
CA TYR A 137 -4.54 7.01 -6.34
C TYR A 137 -4.76 6.54 -4.90
N VAL A 138 -5.98 6.67 -4.37
CA VAL A 138 -6.39 6.19 -3.05
C VAL A 138 -7.67 5.40 -3.22
N GLY A 139 -7.63 4.09 -3.01
CA GLY A 139 -8.84 3.29 -3.18
C GLY A 139 -8.64 1.81 -2.98
N THR A 140 -9.60 1.06 -3.49
CA THR A 140 -9.65 -0.39 -3.33
C THR A 140 -8.82 -1.10 -4.40
N TRP A 141 -8.15 -2.17 -3.99
CA TRP A 141 -7.31 -3.02 -4.80
C TRP A 141 -7.80 -4.45 -4.70
N VAL A 142 -7.92 -5.12 -5.84
CA VAL A 142 -8.29 -6.53 -5.92
C VAL A 142 -7.30 -7.21 -6.84
N ASN A 143 -6.57 -8.19 -6.32
CA ASN A 143 -5.59 -8.99 -7.07
C ASN A 143 -4.60 -8.14 -7.88
N GLY A 144 -4.06 -7.10 -7.24
CA GLY A 144 -3.11 -6.18 -7.87
C GLY A 144 -3.73 -5.13 -8.81
N GLN A 145 -5.04 -5.13 -9.02
CA GLN A 145 -5.77 -4.20 -9.89
C GLN A 145 -6.52 -3.14 -9.08
N GLN A 146 -6.62 -1.94 -9.64
CA GLN A 146 -7.44 -0.85 -9.10
C GLN A 146 -8.91 -1.11 -9.43
N GLU A 147 -9.72 -1.32 -8.40
CA GLU A 147 -11.12 -1.71 -8.55
C GLU A 147 -11.97 -1.07 -7.47
N GLY A 148 -13.24 -0.75 -7.77
CA GLY A 148 -14.17 -0.21 -6.78
C GLY A 148 -14.01 1.30 -6.57
N ALA A 149 -14.45 1.79 -5.40
CA ALA A 149 -14.45 3.21 -5.10
C ALA A 149 -13.02 3.72 -4.82
N ALA A 150 -12.67 4.84 -5.42
CA ALA A 150 -11.37 5.47 -5.25
C ALA A 150 -11.38 6.97 -5.52
N GLU A 151 -10.32 7.61 -5.06
CA GLU A 151 -9.95 8.98 -5.38
C GLU A 151 -8.65 9.00 -6.19
N LEU A 152 -8.63 9.76 -7.29
CA LEU A 152 -7.42 10.08 -8.04
C LEU A 152 -7.13 11.56 -7.88
N ILE A 153 -6.07 11.87 -7.14
CA ILE A 153 -5.63 13.21 -6.81
C ILE A 153 -4.51 13.58 -7.78
N HIS A 154 -4.63 14.73 -8.43
CA HIS A 154 -3.58 15.28 -9.28
C HIS A 154 -3.55 16.80 -9.14
N LEU A 155 -2.43 17.33 -8.66
CA LEU A 155 -2.25 18.76 -8.41
C LEU A 155 -3.37 19.33 -7.52
N ASN A 156 -4.19 20.22 -8.05
CA ASN A 156 -5.24 20.98 -7.36
C ASN A 156 -6.66 20.44 -7.59
N HIS A 157 -6.78 19.20 -8.07
CA HIS A 157 -8.06 18.54 -8.27
C HIS A 157 -7.99 17.06 -7.91
N ARG A 158 -9.14 16.52 -7.52
CA ARG A 158 -9.30 15.09 -7.29
C ARG A 158 -10.55 14.58 -7.96
N TYR A 159 -10.43 13.47 -8.66
CA TYR A 159 -11.57 12.69 -9.14
C TYR A 159 -12.01 11.72 -8.04
N GLN A 160 -13.31 11.66 -7.76
CA GLN A 160 -13.94 10.69 -6.87
C GLN A 160 -14.92 9.86 -7.70
N GLY A 161 -14.73 8.54 -7.75
CA GLY A 161 -15.61 7.67 -8.51
C GLY A 161 -15.23 6.20 -8.37
N LYS A 162 -15.67 5.40 -9.35
CA LYS A 162 -15.36 3.97 -9.40
C LYS A 162 -14.30 3.68 -10.45
N PHE A 163 -13.52 2.63 -10.20
CA PHE A 163 -12.52 2.09 -11.10
C PHE A 163 -12.84 0.62 -11.40
N LEU A 164 -12.54 0.20 -12.61
CA LEU A 164 -12.60 -1.19 -13.05
C LEU A 164 -11.40 -1.43 -13.96
N ASN A 165 -10.56 -2.41 -13.62
CA ASN A 165 -9.34 -2.73 -14.37
C ASN A 165 -8.46 -1.48 -14.63
N LYS A 166 -8.24 -0.65 -13.59
CA LYS A 166 -7.50 0.63 -13.66
C LYS A 166 -8.18 1.78 -14.42
N ASN A 167 -9.31 1.53 -15.06
CA ASN A 167 -10.04 2.56 -15.79
C ASN A 167 -11.15 3.17 -14.92
N PRO A 168 -11.28 4.51 -14.85
CA PRO A 168 -12.43 5.12 -14.19
C PRO A 168 -13.71 4.80 -14.97
N VAL A 169 -14.78 4.48 -14.25
CA VAL A 169 -16.06 4.03 -14.81
C VAL A 169 -17.25 4.63 -14.08
N GLY A 170 -18.35 4.84 -14.82
CA GLY A 170 -19.64 5.20 -14.26
C GLY A 170 -19.66 6.60 -13.64
N PRO A 171 -20.62 6.88 -12.73
CA PRO A 171 -20.77 8.20 -12.15
C PRO A 171 -19.59 8.55 -11.24
N GLY A 172 -19.17 9.81 -11.31
CA GLY A 172 -18.14 10.37 -10.45
C GLY A 172 -18.21 11.88 -10.39
N LYS A 173 -17.26 12.49 -9.69
CA LYS A 173 -17.11 13.93 -9.64
C LYS A 173 -15.65 14.36 -9.55
N TYR A 174 -15.32 15.46 -10.20
CA TYR A 174 -14.09 16.19 -9.94
C TYR A 174 -14.34 17.24 -8.89
N VAL A 175 -13.50 17.27 -7.86
CA VAL A 175 -13.47 18.32 -6.84
C VAL A 175 -12.24 19.16 -7.06
N PHE A 176 -12.42 20.46 -7.25
CA PHE A 176 -11.34 21.42 -7.47
C PHE A 176 -11.15 22.28 -6.23
N ASP A 177 -9.90 22.60 -5.91
CA ASP A 177 -9.56 23.42 -4.74
C ASP A 177 -10.10 24.84 -4.83
N VAL A 178 -10.45 25.30 -6.04
CA VAL A 178 -11.11 26.59 -6.28
C VAL A 178 -12.56 26.66 -5.79
N GLY A 179 -13.06 25.60 -5.14
CA GLY A 179 -14.38 25.62 -4.54
C GLY A 179 -15.51 25.19 -5.48
N CYS A 180 -15.25 24.29 -6.43
CA CYS A 180 -16.32 23.72 -7.25
C CYS A 180 -16.20 22.20 -7.43
N GLU A 181 -17.33 21.56 -7.68
CA GLU A 181 -17.43 20.15 -8.07
C GLU A 181 -18.03 20.04 -9.48
N GLN A 182 -17.38 19.29 -10.36
CA GLN A 182 -17.95 18.90 -11.65
C GLN A 182 -18.41 17.45 -11.58
N HIS A 183 -19.72 17.25 -11.67
CA HIS A 183 -20.37 15.94 -11.70
C HIS A 183 -20.45 15.43 -13.13
N GLY A 184 -20.30 14.12 -13.31
CA GLY A 184 -20.34 13.51 -14.62
C GLY A 184 -20.23 11.99 -14.52
N GLU A 185 -19.96 11.38 -15.66
CA GLU A 185 -19.73 9.95 -15.74
C GLU A 185 -18.62 9.60 -16.72
N TYR A 186 -17.85 8.57 -16.39
CA TYR A 186 -16.94 7.93 -17.33
C TYR A 186 -17.67 6.84 -18.10
N ARG A 187 -17.54 6.87 -19.42
CA ARG A 187 -17.98 5.81 -20.32
C ARG A 187 -16.76 5.19 -20.97
N LEU A 188 -16.60 3.88 -20.83
CA LEU A 188 -15.60 3.12 -21.55
C LEU A 188 -16.05 3.05 -23.02
N THR A 189 -15.22 3.52 -23.93
CA THR A 189 -15.43 3.33 -25.37
C THR A 189 -14.29 2.52 -25.92
N ASP A 190 -14.60 1.47 -26.69
CA ASP A 190 -13.61 0.76 -27.48
C ASP A 190 -13.08 1.73 -28.54
N THR A 191 -11.77 2.01 -28.56
CA THR A 191 -11.20 2.85 -29.62
C THR A 191 -9.81 2.35 -29.96
N GLU A 192 -9.68 1.97 -31.24
CA GLU A 192 -8.49 1.56 -32.01
C GLU A 192 -8.07 0.08 -31.90
N ARG A 193 -8.39 -0.65 -32.97
CA ARG A 193 -7.77 -1.91 -33.39
C ARG A 193 -6.33 -1.56 -33.79
N GLY A 194 -5.34 -1.97 -32.98
CA GLY A 194 -3.95 -1.86 -33.39
C GLY A 194 -3.74 -2.72 -34.63
N GLU A 195 -3.40 -2.10 -35.75
CA GLU A 195 -2.77 -2.82 -36.85
C GLU A 195 -1.33 -3.10 -36.39
N GLU A 196 -1.03 -4.30 -35.91
CA GLU A 196 0.24 -4.99 -36.16
C GLU A 196 0.23 -6.43 -35.59
N GLU A 197 0.39 -7.36 -36.53
CA GLU A 197 0.97 -8.71 -36.49
C GLU A 197 0.43 -9.77 -35.49
N GLU A 198 -0.44 -10.63 -36.06
CA GLU A 198 -0.74 -12.06 -35.83
C GLU A 198 -0.79 -12.72 -34.44
N ASP A 199 -0.39 -12.11 -33.32
CA ASP A 199 -0.56 -12.72 -32.00
C ASP A 199 -1.19 -11.72 -31.00
N GLU A 200 -2.50 -11.91 -30.75
CA GLU A 200 -3.37 -11.23 -29.76
C GLU A 200 -3.77 -9.75 -30.04
N GLU A 201 -4.97 -9.54 -30.61
CA GLU A 201 -5.61 -8.22 -30.74
C GLU A 201 -5.85 -7.58 -29.34
N LEU A 202 -4.92 -6.73 -28.88
CA LEU A 202 -5.10 -5.94 -27.65
C LEU A 202 -6.04 -4.75 -27.91
N VAL A 203 -7.31 -4.90 -27.51
CA VAL A 203 -8.28 -3.79 -27.52
C VAL A 203 -7.94 -2.81 -26.41
N THR A 204 -7.49 -1.60 -26.76
CA THR A 204 -7.29 -0.53 -25.78
C THR A 204 -8.62 0.16 -25.46
N VAL A 205 -9.00 0.18 -24.19
CA VAL A 205 -10.21 0.84 -23.71
C VAL A 205 -9.85 2.28 -23.34
N VAL A 206 -10.49 3.26 -23.97
CA VAL A 206 -10.27 4.68 -23.68
C VAL A 206 -11.43 5.24 -22.86
N PRO A 207 -11.23 5.59 -21.57
CA PRO A 207 -12.27 6.19 -20.74
C PRO A 207 -12.57 7.62 -21.21
N LYS A 208 -13.83 7.93 -21.50
CA LYS A 208 -14.28 9.28 -21.87
C LYS A 208 -15.16 9.88 -20.78
N TRP A 209 -14.75 11.03 -20.26
CA TRP A 209 -15.52 11.80 -19.29
C TRP A 209 -16.65 12.57 -19.96
N LYS A 210 -17.85 12.47 -19.41
CA LYS A 210 -19.03 13.24 -19.82
C LYS A 210 -19.52 14.07 -18.63
N ALA A 211 -19.18 15.36 -18.63
CA ALA A 211 -19.69 16.30 -17.64
C ALA A 211 -21.22 16.45 -17.73
N THR A 212 -21.88 16.53 -16.57
CA THR A 212 -23.35 16.65 -16.47
C THR A 212 -23.78 17.91 -15.72
N LYS A 213 -23.09 18.28 -14.63
CA LYS A 213 -23.44 19.42 -13.79
C LYS A 213 -22.20 19.99 -13.10
N ILE A 214 -22.17 21.30 -12.87
CA ILE A 214 -21.19 21.94 -11.99
C ILE A 214 -21.93 22.49 -10.77
N THR A 215 -21.38 22.30 -9.58
CA THR A 215 -21.89 22.85 -8.31
C THR A 215 -20.76 23.58 -7.60
N GLU A 216 -21.08 24.63 -6.86
CA GLU A 216 -20.12 25.22 -5.90
C GLU A 216 -19.89 24.23 -4.74
N LEU A 217 -18.67 24.18 -4.21
CA LEU A 217 -18.39 23.51 -2.95
C LEU A 217 -19.17 24.27 -1.89
N ALA A 218 -20.07 23.58 -1.21
CA ALA A 218 -20.74 24.14 -0.04
C ALA A 218 -19.64 24.44 1.00
N LEU A 219 -19.20 25.70 1.08
CA LEU A 219 -18.44 26.20 2.21
C LEU A 219 -19.31 25.94 3.43
N TRP A 220 -18.95 24.95 4.23
CA TRP A 220 -19.59 24.70 5.52
C TRP A 220 -19.42 25.98 6.34
N THR A 221 -20.49 26.75 6.45
CA THR A 221 -20.56 27.88 7.36
C THR A 221 -21.09 27.32 8.68
N PRO A 222 -20.29 27.26 9.76
CA PRO A 222 -20.85 27.03 11.08
C PRO A 222 -21.89 28.10 11.31
N THR A 223 -23.14 27.68 11.51
CA THR A 223 -24.23 28.59 11.78
C THR A 223 -23.98 29.19 13.15
N LEU A 224 -23.35 30.36 13.20
CA LEU A 224 -23.33 31.17 14.42
C LEU A 224 -24.81 31.42 14.79
N PRO A 225 -25.24 31.05 16.01
CA PRO A 225 -26.61 31.32 16.43
C PRO A 225 -26.85 32.83 16.35
N LYS A 226 -27.91 33.22 15.62
CA LYS A 226 -28.32 34.61 15.50
C LYS A 226 -28.52 35.18 16.90
N GLU A 227 -27.73 36.19 17.25
CA GLU A 227 -28.03 37.01 18.41
C GLU A 227 -29.42 37.65 18.21
N PRO A 228 -30.28 37.63 19.24
CA PRO A 228 -31.61 38.20 19.12
C PRO A 228 -31.52 39.71 18.92
N THR A 229 -32.09 40.16 17.81
CA THR A 229 -32.26 41.58 17.46
C THR A 229 -33.04 42.30 18.55
N SER A 230 -32.41 43.24 19.25
CA SER A 230 -33.12 44.24 20.06
C SER A 230 -33.76 45.26 19.13
N THR A 231 -35.09 45.18 19.03
CA THR A 231 -35.95 46.25 18.54
C THR A 231 -35.93 47.42 19.52
N ASP A 232 -35.61 48.63 19.06
CA ASP A 232 -36.23 49.85 19.58
C ASP A 232 -36.25 50.96 18.52
N GLY A 233 -37.38 51.68 18.49
CA GLY A 233 -37.80 52.64 17.47
C GLY A 233 -37.28 54.08 17.63
N PRO A 234 -37.86 55.04 16.88
CA PRO A 234 -37.15 56.22 16.36
C PRO A 234 -37.28 57.50 17.20
N GLY A 235 -36.30 58.41 17.07
CA GLY A 235 -36.33 59.77 17.65
C GLY A 235 -35.42 60.75 16.89
N GLN A 236 -35.96 61.95 16.62
CA GLN A 236 -35.52 63.02 15.71
C GLN A 236 -34.33 63.92 16.16
N GLU A 237 -33.66 64.46 15.13
CA GLU A 237 -33.14 65.84 14.92
C GLU A 237 -31.87 66.40 15.64
N THR A 238 -31.15 67.21 14.84
CA THR A 238 -29.80 67.83 14.93
C THR A 238 -29.83 69.21 15.66
N PRO A 239 -28.81 70.12 15.69
CA PRO A 239 -27.45 70.17 15.06
C PRO A 239 -26.29 70.78 15.91
N GLY A 240 -25.05 70.79 15.38
CA GLY A 240 -24.13 71.94 15.51
C GLY A 240 -22.66 71.75 15.92
N ALA A 241 -21.77 72.24 15.05
CA ALA A 241 -20.52 72.98 15.29
C ALA A 241 -19.13 72.29 15.28
N GLU A 242 -18.27 72.96 14.50
CA GLU A 242 -16.87 72.79 14.13
C GLU A 242 -15.86 72.81 15.30
N GLY A 243 -14.65 72.28 15.07
CA GLY A 243 -13.49 72.59 15.90
C GLY A 243 -12.25 71.74 15.62
N ALA A 244 -11.27 72.33 14.95
CA ALA A 244 -9.97 71.78 14.56
C ALA A 244 -9.03 71.43 15.73
N GLY A 245 -8.03 70.57 15.48
CA GLY A 245 -6.83 70.47 16.32
C GLY A 245 -6.03 69.18 16.16
N GLU A 246 -5.12 69.14 15.17
CA GLU A 246 -3.86 68.37 15.25
C GLU A 246 -2.93 69.02 16.31
N PRO A 247 -1.99 68.31 16.96
CA PRO A 247 -0.72 67.98 16.29
C PRO A 247 -0.12 66.60 16.59
N ARG A 248 0.81 66.25 15.69
CA ARG A 248 1.78 65.15 15.69
C ARG A 248 2.84 65.30 16.80
N GLU A 249 3.43 64.17 17.21
CA GLU A 249 4.87 64.04 17.42
C GLU A 249 5.33 62.57 17.29
N GLU A 250 6.36 62.35 16.45
CA GLU A 250 7.22 61.15 16.34
C GLU A 250 8.09 61.05 17.62
N VAL A 251 8.68 59.93 18.07
CA VAL A 251 9.88 59.17 17.58
C VAL A 251 10.13 58.01 18.58
N GLN A 252 10.31 56.74 18.17
CA GLN A 252 11.57 55.99 17.91
C GLN A 252 12.02 54.98 19.00
N ALA A 253 11.88 53.69 18.66
CA ALA A 253 12.80 52.52 18.76
C ALA A 253 13.35 51.91 20.10
N LEU A 254 13.54 50.57 20.03
CA LEU A 254 14.45 49.64 20.77
C LEU A 254 14.00 49.24 22.21
N LEU A 255 14.08 48.00 22.72
CA LEU A 255 14.96 46.82 22.56
C LEU A 255 14.36 45.58 23.29
N GLU A 256 14.87 44.38 22.95
CA GLU A 256 14.94 43.12 23.76
C GLU A 256 13.60 42.36 24.03
N GLY A 257 13.43 41.06 23.75
CA GLY A 257 14.33 39.92 23.91
C GLY A 257 13.92 39.15 25.17
N PHE A 258 13.10 38.09 25.08
CA PHE A 258 12.91 37.16 26.20
C PHE A 258 12.57 35.75 25.70
N GLU A 259 13.52 34.85 25.93
CA GLU A 259 13.38 33.40 25.89
C GLU A 259 12.56 32.93 27.11
N GLY A 260 11.72 31.91 26.93
CA GLY A 260 10.88 31.35 27.98
C GLY A 260 10.77 29.84 27.81
N GLU A 261 11.80 29.14 28.29
CA GLU A 261 11.90 27.71 28.51
C GLU A 261 10.97 27.29 29.67
N MET A 262 10.15 26.25 29.51
CA MET A 262 9.48 25.56 30.61
C MET A 262 9.54 24.05 30.40
N ASP A 263 10.45 23.44 31.14
CA ASP A 263 10.69 22.01 31.31
C ASP A 263 9.79 21.49 32.45
N MET A 264 9.03 20.41 32.22
CA MET A 264 8.34 19.65 33.28
C MET A 264 8.37 18.16 32.91
N ARG A 265 9.02 17.40 33.78
CA ARG A 265 9.25 15.94 33.74
C ARG A 265 8.28 15.17 34.68
N PRO A 266 8.26 13.82 34.65
CA PRO A 266 7.07 12.97 34.81
C PRO A 266 6.90 12.33 36.19
N GLY A 267 5.77 11.65 36.40
CA GLY A 267 5.54 10.67 37.47
C GLY A 267 4.30 9.80 37.22
N ASP A 268 4.53 8.49 37.06
CA ASP A 268 4.03 7.32 37.83
C ASP A 268 2.62 7.39 38.47
N GLU A 269 1.80 6.36 38.68
CA GLU A 269 1.68 4.92 38.38
C GLU A 269 0.24 4.52 38.85
N ASP A 270 -0.15 3.23 38.73
CA ASP A 270 -1.39 2.55 39.20
C ASP A 270 -2.56 2.50 38.19
N ALA A 271 -3.26 1.39 37.93
CA ALA A 271 -3.15 -0.02 38.30
C ALA A 271 -4.21 -0.82 37.49
N ASP A 272 -3.94 -2.11 37.27
CA ASP A 272 -4.85 -3.26 37.10
C ASP A 272 -6.10 -3.18 36.21
N ILE A 273 -6.21 -4.11 35.25
CA ILE A 273 -7.34 -5.05 35.11
C ILE A 273 -6.88 -6.28 34.30
N LEU A 274 -6.98 -7.44 34.95
CA LEU A 274 -7.01 -8.77 34.36
C LEU A 274 -8.32 -8.96 33.57
N ARG A 275 -8.26 -9.50 32.34
CA ARG A 275 -9.12 -10.64 31.95
C ARG A 275 -8.74 -11.22 30.60
N GLU A 276 -8.64 -12.54 30.65
CA GLU A 276 -8.60 -13.54 29.58
C GLU A 276 -9.64 -13.27 28.49
N ASP A 277 -9.26 -13.46 27.23
CA ASP A 277 -10.09 -14.14 26.22
C ASP A 277 -9.19 -14.61 25.07
N SER A 278 -8.71 -15.84 25.24
CA SER A 278 -8.21 -16.70 24.18
C SER A 278 -9.43 -17.27 23.43
N GLN A 279 -9.62 -16.89 22.17
CA GLN A 279 -10.52 -17.62 21.27
C GLN A 279 -9.68 -18.29 20.18
N GLU A 280 -9.62 -19.61 20.31
CA GLU A 280 -9.26 -20.57 19.27
C GLU A 280 -9.99 -20.25 17.96
N TYR A 281 -9.25 -20.13 16.86
CA TYR A 281 -9.82 -20.30 15.54
C TYR A 281 -9.34 -21.64 15.00
N ASP A 282 -10.30 -22.56 14.97
CA ASP A 282 -10.24 -23.87 14.34
C ASP A 282 -9.74 -23.76 12.89
N GLN A 283 -8.68 -24.52 12.62
CA GLN A 283 -8.35 -25.00 11.29
C GLN A 283 -9.36 -26.09 10.93
N GLU A 284 -10.20 -25.89 9.92
CA GLU A 284 -10.69 -27.01 9.13
C GLU A 284 -11.10 -26.61 7.69
N GLN A 285 -10.48 -27.34 6.76
CA GLN A 285 -10.96 -27.76 5.44
C GLN A 285 -11.09 -26.75 4.29
N PHE A 286 -10.09 -26.79 3.39
CA PHE A 286 -10.35 -27.00 1.96
C PHE A 286 -9.25 -27.90 1.37
N ARG A 287 -9.54 -29.22 1.33
CA ARG A 287 -8.92 -30.16 0.39
C ARG A 287 -9.47 -29.84 -1.00
N TYR A 288 -8.62 -29.64 -1.99
CA TYR A 288 -9.00 -29.83 -3.38
C TYR A 288 -8.43 -31.18 -3.82
N ASP A 289 -9.34 -32.09 -4.14
CA ASP A 289 -9.09 -33.40 -4.73
C ASP A 289 -8.54 -33.21 -6.16
N MET A 290 -7.38 -33.82 -6.43
CA MET A 290 -6.96 -34.16 -7.80
C MET A 290 -7.76 -35.40 -8.21
N ASP A 291 -8.66 -35.24 -9.18
CA ASP A 291 -9.40 -36.34 -9.77
C ASP A 291 -8.65 -36.85 -11.01
N ASP A 292 -8.10 -38.06 -10.88
CA ASP A 292 -7.56 -38.87 -11.99
C ASP A 292 -8.73 -39.38 -12.85
N GLY A 293 -8.89 -38.78 -14.03
CA GLY A 293 -9.90 -39.17 -15.03
C GLY A 293 -9.27 -39.79 -16.27
N ASN A 294 -8.86 -41.05 -16.16
CA ASN A 294 -8.50 -41.95 -17.26
C ASN A 294 -9.69 -42.12 -18.24
N ILE A 295 -9.52 -41.80 -19.53
CA ILE A 295 -10.39 -42.30 -20.60
C ILE A 295 -9.52 -43.02 -21.64
N ASN A 296 -9.65 -44.34 -21.59
CA ASN A 296 -9.21 -45.30 -22.57
C ASN A 296 -10.32 -45.44 -23.63
N SER A 297 -9.99 -45.36 -24.92
CA SER A 297 -10.81 -45.95 -25.98
C SER A 297 -9.92 -46.42 -27.12
N GLU A 298 -9.78 -47.75 -27.19
CA GLU A 298 -9.25 -48.54 -28.29
C GLU A 298 -10.19 -48.46 -29.51
N GLU A 299 -9.61 -48.47 -30.72
CA GLU A 299 -10.06 -49.23 -31.91
C GLU A 299 -9.05 -48.94 -33.04
N GLU A 300 -8.09 -49.83 -33.29
CA GLU A 300 -8.12 -50.95 -34.25
C GLU A 300 -7.87 -50.58 -35.73
N THR A 301 -6.92 -51.33 -36.32
CA THR A 301 -6.70 -51.62 -37.74
C THR A 301 -6.09 -50.56 -38.68
N ARG A 302 -4.82 -50.78 -39.04
CA ARG A 302 -4.44 -51.33 -40.36
C ARG A 302 -2.93 -51.66 -40.46
N GLN A 303 -2.66 -52.93 -40.75
CA GLN A 303 -1.44 -53.43 -41.38
C GLN A 303 -1.41 -53.05 -42.87
N SER A 304 -0.22 -53.24 -43.47
CA SER A 304 0.22 -53.07 -44.88
C SER A 304 0.94 -51.74 -45.11
N ASP A 305 2.17 -51.64 -45.65
CA ASP A 305 2.97 -52.49 -46.55
C ASP A 305 4.47 -52.11 -46.40
N LEU A 306 5.38 -53.08 -46.27
CA LEU A 306 6.43 -53.47 -47.23
C LEU A 306 7.45 -52.38 -47.66
N GLN A 307 8.71 -52.67 -47.33
CA GLN A 307 9.93 -52.60 -48.18
C GLN A 307 10.01 -51.49 -49.24
N ASP A 308 10.94 -50.54 -49.05
CA ASP A 308 12.28 -50.54 -49.68
C ASP A 308 13.19 -49.47 -49.02
#